data_AF-A0A2D9B9W0-F1
#
_entry.id   AF-A0A2D9B9W0-F1
#
_cell.length_a   1.000
_cell.length_b   1.000
_cell.length_c   1.000
_cell.angle_alpha   90.00
_cell.angle_beta   90.00
_cell.angle_gamma   90.00
#
_symmetry.space_group_name_H-M   'P 1'
#
loop_
_entity.id
_entity.type
_entity.pdbx_description
1 polymer ?
#
loop_
_entity_poly.entity_id
_entity_poly.type
_entity_poly.pdbx_seq_one_letter_code
_entity_poly.pdbx_strand_id
1 'polypeptide(L)'
;MIKEIIITLLWSLSPFGEAKVGIPYGLLNDLNPYLVLVGAIAANILVFPMMLFFLDKINTSFIRWRWYKKSALWVAKRAKKGSGDKLEKYGYIGLALFVMIPLPGTGVYA
;
A
#
# COMPACT_ATOMS: atom_id res chain seq x y z
N MET A 1 -26.59 2.41 1.83
CA MET A 1 -25.87 2.77 0.59
C MET A 1 -24.58 3.58 0.82
N ILE A 2 -24.60 4.74 1.50
CA ILE A 2 -23.40 5.58 1.68
C ILE A 2 -22.35 4.91 2.59
N LYS A 3 -22.79 4.22 3.64
CA LYS A 3 -21.89 3.57 4.60
C LYS A 3 -21.08 2.45 3.95
N GLU A 4 -21.72 1.68 3.10
CA GLU A 4 -21.18 0.53 2.38
C GLU A 4 -20.17 0.99 1.32
N ILE A 5 -20.43 2.13 0.67
CA ILE A 5 -19.46 2.80 -0.22
C ILE A 5 -18.21 3.21 0.56
N ILE A 6 -18.38 3.86 1.72
CA ILE A 6 -17.24 4.27 2.56
C ILE A 6 -16.45 3.04 3.02
N ILE A 7 -17.11 1.98 3.48
CA ILE A 7 -16.45 0.75 3.92
C ILE A 7 -15.71 0.09 2.75
N THR A 8 -16.28 0.09 1.54
CA THR A 8 -15.63 -0.40 0.32
C THR A 8 -14.35 0.39 -0.01
N LEU A 9 -14.41 1.71 0.11
CA LEU A 9 -13.25 2.59 -0.10
C LEU A 9 -12.17 2.36 0.98
N LEU A 10 -12.57 2.20 2.24
CA LEU A 10 -11.64 1.94 3.34
C LEU A 10 -10.96 0.57 3.21
N TRP A 11 -11.69 -0.46 2.77
CA TRP A 11 -11.08 -1.76 2.45
C TRP A 11 -10.12 -1.66 1.26
N SER A 12 -10.47 -0.88 0.25
CA SER A 12 -9.62 -0.66 -0.93
C SER A 12 -8.35 0.13 -0.62
N LEU A 13 -8.42 1.04 0.34
CA LEU A 13 -7.32 1.85 0.85
C LEU A 13 -6.52 1.13 1.94
N SER A 14 -7.04 0.03 2.48
CA SER A 14 -6.37 -0.75 3.53
C SER A 14 -5.27 -1.63 2.93
N PRO A 15 -4.10 -1.73 3.58
CA PRO A 15 -3.02 -2.62 3.13
C PRO A 15 -3.38 -4.10 3.24
N PHE A 16 -4.42 -4.45 4.00
CA PHE A 16 -4.88 -5.83 4.17
C PHE A 16 -5.95 -6.22 3.16
N GLY A 17 -6.76 -5.26 2.69
CA GLY A 17 -7.89 -5.52 1.80
C GLY A 17 -7.57 -5.30 0.34
N GLU A 18 -6.84 -4.24 0.01
CA GLU A 18 -6.66 -3.73 -1.35
C GLU A 18 -7.99 -3.67 -2.15
N ALA A 19 -7.89 -3.35 -3.45
CA ALA A 19 -9.04 -3.45 -4.35
C ALA A 19 -9.56 -4.90 -4.46
N LYS A 20 -8.73 -5.90 -4.11
CA LYS A 20 -9.07 -7.34 -4.14
C LYS A 20 -10.19 -7.70 -3.18
N VAL A 21 -10.25 -7.10 -1.99
CA VAL A 21 -11.32 -7.33 -1.00
C VAL A 21 -12.39 -6.23 -1.09
N GLY A 22 -12.00 -5.00 -1.41
CA GLY A 22 -12.94 -3.88 -1.55
C GLY A 22 -13.98 -4.09 -2.66
N ILE A 23 -13.56 -4.56 -3.85
CA ILE A 23 -14.49 -4.75 -4.98
C ILE A 23 -15.54 -5.85 -4.69
N PRO A 24 -15.18 -7.05 -4.22
CA PRO A 24 -16.15 -8.07 -3.84
C PRO A 24 -17.09 -7.59 -2.74
N TYR A 25 -16.57 -6.87 -1.73
CA TYR A 25 -17.41 -6.33 -0.66
C TYR A 25 -18.46 -5.35 -1.21
N GLY A 26 -18.06 -4.43 -2.09
CA GLY A 26 -19.01 -3.50 -2.72
C GLY A 26 -20.07 -4.19 -3.56
N LEU A 27 -19.67 -5.19 -4.36
CA LEU A 27 -20.58 -5.97 -5.20
C LEU A 27 -21.57 -6.81 -4.38
N LEU A 28 -21.13 -7.43 -3.28
CA LEU A 28 -21.98 -8.22 -2.38
C LEU A 28 -23.04 -7.39 -1.64
N ASN A 29 -22.84 -6.07 -1.56
CA ASN A 29 -23.81 -5.14 -0.96
C ASN A 29 -24.72 -4.47 -2.01
N ASP A 30 -24.83 -5.07 -3.21
CA ASP A 30 -25.64 -4.56 -4.33
C ASP A 30 -25.34 -3.10 -4.72
N LEU A 31 -24.10 -2.65 -4.48
CA LEU A 31 -23.67 -1.32 -4.91
C LEU A 31 -23.48 -1.30 -6.43
N ASN A 32 -23.70 -0.12 -7.02
CA ASN A 32 -23.47 0.08 -8.44
C ASN A 32 -22.01 -0.33 -8.81
N PRO A 33 -21.82 -1.33 -9.69
CA PRO A 33 -20.50 -1.85 -10.04
C PRO A 33 -19.54 -0.78 -10.57
N TYR A 34 -20.06 0.22 -11.29
CA TYR A 34 -19.25 1.32 -11.82
C TYR A 34 -18.73 2.23 -10.70
N LEU A 35 -19.56 2.51 -9.69
CA LEU A 35 -19.13 3.30 -8.52
C LEU A 35 -18.10 2.54 -7.69
N VAL A 36 -18.30 1.23 -7.48
CA VAL A 36 -17.35 0.38 -6.76
C VAL A 36 -16.02 0.32 -7.49
N LEU A 37 -16.03 0.13 -8.81
CA LEU A 37 -14.82 0.07 -9.63
C LEU A 37 -14.04 1.39 -9.57
N VAL A 38 -14.70 2.52 -9.89
CA VAL A 38 -14.06 3.84 -9.89
C VAL A 38 -13.56 4.20 -8.49
N GLY A 39 -14.37 3.93 -7.46
CA GLY A 39 -14.01 4.17 -6.08
C GLY A 39 -12.81 3.35 -5.62
N ALA A 40 -12.81 2.04 -5.88
CA ALA A 40 -11.71 1.14 -5.50
C ALA A 40 -10.41 1.50 -6.23
N ILE A 41 -10.47 1.84 -7.52
CA ILE A 41 -9.31 2.30 -8.31
C ILE A 41 -8.79 3.62 -7.74
N ALA A 42 -9.67 4.61 -7.51
CA ALA A 42 -9.27 5.90 -6.97
C ALA A 42 -8.63 5.76 -5.58
N ALA A 43 -9.22 4.94 -4.70
CA ALA A 43 -8.67 4.64 -3.38
C ALA A 43 -7.29 3.98 -3.48
N ASN A 44 -7.12 3.02 -4.39
CA ASN A 44 -5.85 2.32 -4.60
C ASN A 44 -4.75 3.26 -5.14
N ILE A 45 -5.08 4.14 -6.10
CA ILE A 45 -4.16 5.17 -6.59
C ILE A 45 -3.78 6.15 -5.47
N LEU A 46 -4.73 6.49 -4.59
CA LEU A 46 -4.52 7.43 -3.47
C LEU A 46 -3.57 6.90 -2.39
N VAL A 47 -3.43 5.57 -2.27
CA VAL A 47 -2.49 4.93 -1.33
C VAL A 47 -1.07 5.45 -1.51
N PHE A 48 -0.58 5.48 -2.76
CA PHE A 48 0.78 5.87 -3.07
C PHE A 48 1.14 7.32 -2.66
N PRO A 49 0.40 8.36 -3.10
CA PRO A 49 0.67 9.73 -2.67
C PRO A 49 0.44 9.92 -1.17
N MET A 50 -0.49 9.19 -0.55
CA MET A 50 -0.70 9.24 0.91
C MET A 50 0.52 8.69 1.67
N MET A 51 1.08 7.56 1.23
CA MET A 51 2.31 7.01 1.81
C MET A 51 3.49 7.95 1.60
N LEU A 52 3.69 8.49 0.40
CA LEU A 52 4.78 9.44 0.13
C LEU A 52 4.65 10.68 1.02
N PHE A 53 3.45 11.24 1.14
CA PHE A 53 3.20 12.38 2.02
C PHE A 53 3.54 12.05 3.48
N PHE A 54 3.14 10.87 3.97
CA PHE A 54 3.49 10.40 5.31
C PHE A 54 5.01 10.26 5.46
N LEU A 55 5.70 9.67 4.49
CA LEU A 55 7.14 9.50 4.52
C LEU A 55 7.90 10.82 4.44
N ASP A 56 7.42 11.82 3.70
CA ASP A 56 8.13 13.09 3.56
C ASP A 56 7.82 14.05 4.70
N LYS A 57 6.55 14.23 5.06
CA LYS A 57 6.16 15.24 6.06
C LYS A 57 6.27 14.74 7.48
N ILE A 58 5.79 13.52 7.75
CA ILE A 58 5.72 12.98 9.11
C ILE A 58 7.10 12.48 9.51
N ASN A 59 7.77 11.66 8.69
CA ASN A 59 9.12 11.18 9.03
C ASN A 59 10.09 12.35 9.31
N THR A 60 10.12 13.38 8.45
CA THR A 60 11.00 14.55 8.61
C THR A 60 10.70 15.32 9.90
N SER A 61 9.42 15.43 10.27
CA SER A 61 9.01 16.09 11.51
C SER A 61 9.44 15.29 12.74
N PHE A 62 9.26 13.97 12.70
CA PHE A 62 9.54 13.04 13.81
C PHE A 62 11.03 12.68 13.95
N ILE A 63 11.86 12.88 12.92
CA ILE A 63 13.31 12.65 12.98
C ILE A 63 14.02 13.57 13.97
N ARG A 64 13.37 14.67 14.39
CA ARG A 64 13.84 15.54 15.47
C ARG A 64 13.84 14.84 16.83
N TRP A 65 13.02 13.80 17.02
CA TRP A 65 12.98 13.03 18.27
C TRP A 65 14.06 11.94 18.28
N ARG A 66 14.92 11.94 19.30
CA ARG A 66 16.07 11.01 19.41
C ARG A 66 15.68 9.53 19.35
N TRP A 67 14.56 9.16 19.97
CA TRP A 67 14.07 7.78 20.00
C TRP A 67 13.60 7.32 18.61
N TYR A 68 12.77 8.14 17.96
CA TYR A 68 12.29 7.88 16.61
C TYR A 68 13.44 7.85 15.60
N LYS A 69 14.38 8.80 15.68
CA LYS A 69 15.58 8.85 14.83
C LYS A 69 16.40 7.57 14.89
N LYS A 70 16.62 6.99 16.08
CA LYS A 70 17.38 5.75 16.25
C LYS A 70 16.66 4.58 15.57
N SER A 71 15.36 4.46 15.75
CA SER A 71 14.55 3.40 15.13
C SER A 71 14.46 3.56 13.61
N ALA A 72 14.19 4.78 13.12
CA ALA A 72 14.12 5.08 11.69
C ALA A 72 15.46 4.81 10.99
N LEU A 73 16.58 5.22 11.58
CA LEU A 73 17.92 4.91 11.05
C LEU A 73 18.24 3.42 11.09
N TRP A 74 17.78 2.68 12.10
CA TRP A 74 17.97 1.23 12.17
C TRP A 74 17.20 0.52 11.05
N VAL A 75 15.94 0.90 10.82
CA VAL A 75 15.12 0.38 9.71
C VAL A 75 15.74 0.73 8.36
N ALA A 76 16.14 2.00 8.15
CA ALA A 76 16.77 2.45 6.91
C ALA A 76 18.08 1.72 6.61
N LYS A 77 18.94 1.52 7.61
CA LYS A 77 20.18 0.74 7.46
C LYS A 77 19.91 -0.73 7.13
N ARG A 78 18.89 -1.33 7.76
CA ARG A 78 18.50 -2.72 7.50
C ARG A 78 17.92 -2.89 6.10
N ALA A 79 17.08 -1.95 5.64
CA ALA A 79 16.56 -1.92 4.28
C ALA A 79 17.70 -1.78 3.26
N LYS A 80 18.63 -0.83 3.47
CA LYS A 80 19.75 -0.64 2.53
C LYS A 80 20.69 -1.85 2.45
N LYS A 81 20.98 -2.50 3.59
CA LYS A 81 21.90 -3.65 3.67
C LYS A 81 21.27 -4.95 3.17
N GLY A 82 19.96 -5.14 3.33
CA GLY A 82 19.25 -6.35 2.90
C GLY A 82 18.89 -6.36 1.42
N SER A 83 18.69 -5.18 0.82
CA SER A 83 18.08 -5.04 -0.49
C SER A 83 19.04 -4.64 -1.60
N GLY A 84 20.09 -3.85 -1.33
CA GLY A 84 20.91 -3.18 -2.36
C GLY A 84 21.40 -4.06 -3.53
N ASP A 85 22.34 -4.98 -3.26
CA ASP A 85 22.98 -5.79 -4.30
C ASP A 85 22.01 -6.77 -4.99
N LYS A 86 20.99 -7.25 -4.27
CA LYS A 86 20.01 -8.21 -4.79
C LYS A 86 18.93 -7.52 -5.63
N LEU A 87 18.53 -6.30 -5.27
CA LEU A 87 17.57 -5.51 -6.04
C LEU A 87 18.17 -5.05 -7.37
N GLU A 88 19.47 -4.72 -7.39
CA GLU A 88 20.15 -4.30 -8.63
C GLU A 88 20.28 -5.46 -9.63
N LYS A 89 20.55 -6.68 -9.15
CA LYS A 89 20.72 -7.87 -10.01
C LYS A 89 19.43 -8.62 -10.33
N TYR A 90 18.49 -8.70 -9.38
CA TYR A 90 17.26 -9.49 -9.50
C TYR A 90 15.99 -8.67 -9.33
N GLY A 91 16.06 -7.35 -9.17
CA GLY A 91 14.89 -6.51 -8.89
C GLY A 91 13.80 -6.67 -9.94
N TYR A 92 14.14 -6.59 -11.24
CA TYR A 92 13.15 -6.71 -12.30
C TYR A 92 12.52 -8.12 -12.37
N ILE A 93 13.34 -9.16 -12.40
CA ILE A 93 12.86 -10.56 -12.52
C ILE A 93 12.14 -10.99 -11.24
N GLY A 94 12.67 -10.64 -10.08
CA GLY A 94 12.08 -10.92 -8.78
C GLY A 94 10.76 -10.20 -8.59
N LEU A 95 10.66 -8.92 -9.00
CA LEU A 95 9.40 -8.18 -8.97
C LEU A 95 8.38 -8.77 -9.95
N ALA A 96 8.80 -9.11 -11.17
CA ALA A 96 7.91 -9.71 -12.16
C ALA A 96 7.34 -11.05 -11.66
N LEU A 97 8.17 -11.94 -11.12
CA LEU A 97 7.71 -13.20 -10.53
C LEU A 97 6.83 -12.98 -9.30
N PHE A 98 7.15 -12.00 -8.46
CA PHE A 98 6.40 -11.68 -7.26
C PHE A 98 5.00 -11.13 -7.57
N VAL A 99 4.86 -10.28 -8.61
CA VAL A 99 3.56 -9.78 -9.07
C VAL A 99 2.77 -10.86 -9.82
N MET A 100 3.45 -11.71 -10.59
CA MET A 100 2.82 -12.81 -11.33
C MET A 100 2.24 -13.90 -10.41
N ILE A 101 2.89 -14.19 -9.29
CA ILE A 101 2.36 -15.15 -8.32
C ILE A 101 1.31 -14.43 -7.47
N PRO A 102 0.05 -14.91 -7.42
CA PRO A 102 -1.02 -14.28 -6.65
C PRO A 102 -0.86 -14.57 -5.16
N LEU A 103 0.25 -14.13 -4.54
CA LEU A 103 0.42 -14.17 -3.10
C LEU A 103 -0.39 -13.02 -2.46
N PRO A 104 -0.99 -13.24 -1.29
CA PRO A 104 -1.62 -12.17 -0.53
C PRO A 104 -0.57 -11.12 -0.14
N GLY A 105 -0.86 -9.84 -0.38
CA GLY A 105 0.04 -8.72 -0.08
C GLY A 105 1.05 -8.34 -1.17
N THR A 106 0.92 -8.86 -2.41
CA THR A 106 1.78 -8.49 -3.55
C THR A 106 1.38 -7.20 -4.28
N GLY A 107 0.44 -6.41 -3.73
CA GLY A 107 -0.04 -5.19 -4.37
C GLY A 107 0.78 -3.95 -4.01
N VAL A 108 0.11 -2.80 -3.92
CA VAL A 108 0.74 -1.47 -3.82
C VAL A 108 1.58 -1.27 -2.55
N TYR A 109 1.41 -2.14 -1.56
CA TYR A 109 2.09 -2.06 -0.27
C TYR A 109 3.31 -2.97 -0.10
N ALA A 110 3.71 -3.70 -1.15
CA ALA A 110 4.85 -4.63 -1.13
C ALA A 110 6.22 -3.97 -1.35
#